data_AF-A0A6G9VRP1-F1
#
_entry.id   AF-A0A6G9VRP1-F1
#
_cell.length_a   1.000
_cell.length_b   1.000
_cell.length_c   1.000
_cell.angle_alpha   90.00
_cell.angle_beta   90.00
_cell.angle_gamma   90.00
#
_symmetry.space_group_name_H-M   'P 1'
#
loop_
_entity.id
_entity.type
_entity.pdbx_description
1 polymer ?
#
loop_
_entity_poly.entity_id
_entity_poly.type
_entity_poly.pdbx_seq_one_letter_code
_entity_poly.pdbx_strand_id
1 'polypeptide(L)'
;MAENMSDKALLDEIERRFEQKNTMLEELEFTTKKLYDLNEKLKENDSVKGEFLSLIKNVFNNPISSLLNLSSMMQKNEDSPKTEKIKSFLNTELLKLNFQLTNIFTAAEIEAGEIGSYFSEVDVQKLFDEVLSLFVYLIEEKSLVVESHIDLKETIISDTKKLHCIFSNIISNACEYSFRGKKITVKVDIQGKNLVIAITNIGDVILKE
;
A
#
# COMPACT_ATOMS: atom_id res chain seq x y z
N MET A 1 -62.13 29.83 -35.48
CA MET A 1 -61.53 31.18 -35.40
C MET A 1 -60.04 30.99 -35.27
N ALA A 2 -59.33 30.99 -36.40
CA ALA A 2 -57.88 30.97 -36.43
C ALA A 2 -57.46 32.44 -36.58
N GLU A 3 -56.85 33.00 -35.54
CA GLU A 3 -56.25 34.32 -35.60
C GLU A 3 -55.09 34.26 -36.60
N ASN A 4 -55.19 35.01 -37.70
CA ASN A 4 -54.07 35.28 -38.58
C ASN A 4 -53.06 36.10 -37.78
N MET A 5 -52.06 35.43 -37.22
CA MET A 5 -50.85 36.08 -36.74
C MET A 5 -50.28 36.93 -37.87
N SER A 6 -49.91 38.18 -37.57
CA SER A 6 -49.13 39.00 -38.50
C SER A 6 -47.82 38.27 -38.82
N ASP A 7 -47.35 38.29 -40.08
CA ASP A 7 -46.08 37.70 -40.50
C ASP A 7 -44.91 38.08 -39.57
N LYS A 8 -44.96 39.28 -38.97
CA LYS A 8 -44.00 39.74 -37.97
C LYS A 8 -44.03 38.92 -36.67
N ALA A 9 -45.22 38.62 -36.15
CA ALA A 9 -45.39 37.79 -34.95
C ALA A 9 -44.99 36.33 -35.20
N LEU A 10 -45.13 35.84 -36.45
CA LEU A 10 -44.66 34.51 -36.84
C LEU A 10 -43.12 34.47 -36.88
N LEU A 11 -42.47 35.49 -37.42
CA LEU A 11 -41.02 35.64 -37.45
C LEU A 11 -40.43 35.71 -36.04
N ASP A 12 -41.01 36.53 -35.16
CA ASP A 12 -40.57 36.67 -33.77
C ASP A 12 -40.67 35.34 -32.99
N GLU A 13 -41.74 34.55 -33.22
CA GLU A 13 -41.90 33.23 -32.58
C GLU A 13 -40.92 32.18 -33.14
N ILE A 14 -40.61 32.22 -34.43
CA ILE A 14 -39.59 31.35 -35.04
C ILE A 14 -38.21 31.67 -34.47
N GLU A 15 -37.85 32.95 -34.38
CA GLU A 15 -36.57 33.42 -33.83
C GLU A 15 -36.43 33.00 -32.36
N ARG A 16 -37.48 33.20 -31.56
CA ARG A 16 -37.53 32.74 -30.16
C ARG A 16 -37.32 31.24 -30.04
N ARG A 17 -37.96 30.42 -30.88
CA ARG A 17 -37.78 28.95 -30.87
C ARG A 17 -36.40 28.53 -31.35
N PHE A 18 -35.81 29.27 -32.27
CA PHE A 18 -34.46 29.02 -32.76
C PHE A 18 -33.42 29.30 -31.68
N GLU A 19 -33.55 30.43 -30.96
CA GLU A 19 -32.71 30.74 -29.79
C GLU A 19 -32.86 29.69 -28.70
N GLN A 20 -34.09 29.31 -28.33
CA GLN A 20 -34.34 28.26 -27.32
C GLN A 20 -33.68 26.93 -27.70
N LYS A 21 -33.76 26.55 -28.98
CA LYS A 21 -33.14 25.32 -29.48
C LYS A 21 -31.62 25.41 -29.44
N ASN A 22 -31.03 26.56 -29.77
CA ASN A 22 -29.59 26.75 -29.71
C ASN A 22 -29.07 26.69 -28.27
N THR A 23 -29.77 27.32 -27.32
CA THR A 23 -29.41 27.20 -25.89
C THR A 23 -29.52 25.76 -25.39
N MET A 24 -30.57 25.02 -25.78
CA MET A 24 -30.68 23.59 -25.46
C MET A 24 -29.57 22.75 -26.09
N LEU A 25 -29.14 23.07 -27.31
CA LEU A 25 -28.02 22.39 -27.97
C LEU A 25 -26.70 22.63 -27.22
N GLU A 26 -26.44 23.87 -26.80
CA GLU A 26 -25.26 24.22 -26.01
C GLU A 26 -25.24 23.51 -24.64
N GLU A 27 -26.38 23.46 -23.94
CA GLU A 27 -26.53 22.72 -22.68
C GLU A 27 -26.33 21.21 -22.86
N LEU A 28 -26.85 20.66 -23.96
CA LEU A 28 -26.70 19.25 -24.30
C LEU A 28 -25.23 18.92 -24.59
N GLU A 29 -24.56 19.72 -25.41
CA GLU A 29 -23.13 19.56 -25.72
C GLU A 29 -22.27 19.63 -24.45
N PHE A 30 -22.54 20.61 -23.57
CA PHE A 30 -21.85 20.73 -22.28
C PHE A 30 -22.06 19.49 -21.39
N THR A 31 -23.30 19.01 -21.28
CA THR A 31 -23.63 17.84 -20.47
C THR A 31 -23.02 16.57 -21.04
N THR A 32 -23.06 16.39 -22.35
CA THR A 32 -22.44 15.25 -23.04
C THR A 32 -20.93 15.24 -22.80
N LYS A 33 -20.25 16.39 -22.93
CA LYS A 33 -18.83 16.49 -22.63
C LYS A 33 -18.51 16.09 -21.19
N LYS A 34 -19.29 16.60 -20.22
CA LYS A 34 -19.13 16.26 -18.80
C LYS A 34 -19.35 14.77 -18.52
N LEU A 35 -20.30 14.13 -19.22
CA LEU A 35 -20.53 12.69 -19.12
C LEU A 35 -19.37 11.89 -19.69
N TYR A 36 -18.79 12.32 -20.81
CA TYR A 36 -17.58 11.70 -21.37
C TYR A 36 -16.41 11.77 -20.39
N ASP A 37 -16.12 12.95 -19.84
CA ASP A 37 -15.03 13.14 -18.87
C ASP A 37 -15.24 12.27 -17.61
N LEU A 38 -16.48 12.16 -17.12
CA LEU A 38 -16.80 11.31 -15.97
C LEU A 38 -16.65 9.82 -16.29
N ASN A 39 -17.03 9.41 -17.49
CA ASN A 39 -16.90 8.02 -17.95
C ASN A 39 -15.43 7.63 -18.13
N GLU A 40 -14.58 8.51 -18.66
CA GLU A 40 -13.13 8.27 -18.70
C GLU A 40 -12.55 8.10 -17.30
N LYS A 41 -12.88 8.98 -16.35
CA LYS A 41 -12.45 8.83 -14.94
C LYS A 41 -12.93 7.53 -14.31
N LEU A 42 -14.16 7.10 -14.60
CA LEU A 42 -14.69 5.82 -14.12
C LEU A 42 -13.89 4.65 -14.70
N LYS A 43 -13.57 4.67 -15.99
CA LYS A 43 -12.75 3.63 -16.63
C LYS A 43 -11.34 3.58 -16.08
N GLU A 44 -10.72 4.73 -15.84
CA GLU A 44 -9.40 4.81 -15.18
C GLU A 44 -9.46 4.16 -13.80
N ASN A 45 -10.48 4.50 -12.99
CA ASN A 45 -10.66 3.94 -11.66
C ASN A 45 -10.91 2.41 -11.70
N ASP A 46 -11.74 1.94 -12.63
CA ASP A 46 -11.98 0.51 -12.83
C ASP A 46 -10.71 -0.24 -13.27
N SER A 47 -9.88 0.38 -14.11
CA SER A 47 -8.58 -0.18 -14.53
C SER A 47 -7.63 -0.31 -13.34
N VAL A 48 -7.48 0.75 -12.55
CA VAL A 48 -6.64 0.75 -11.33
C VAL A 48 -7.14 -0.31 -10.34
N LYS A 49 -8.45 -0.43 -10.16
CA LYS A 49 -9.05 -1.46 -9.32
C LYS A 49 -8.78 -2.88 -9.83
N GLY A 50 -8.81 -3.07 -11.15
CA GLY A 50 -8.47 -4.34 -11.80
C GLY A 50 -7.00 -4.73 -11.59
N GLU A 51 -6.09 -3.78 -11.76
CA GLU A 51 -4.66 -3.97 -11.50
C GLU A 51 -4.39 -4.28 -10.02
N PHE A 52 -5.05 -3.55 -9.11
CA PHE A 52 -4.97 -3.80 -7.67
C PHE A 52 -5.41 -5.23 -7.30
N LEU A 53 -6.58 -5.68 -7.80
CA LEU A 53 -7.06 -7.05 -7.56
C LEU A 53 -6.13 -8.12 -8.15
N SER A 54 -5.54 -7.85 -9.31
CA SER A 54 -4.55 -8.74 -9.94
C SER A 54 -3.27 -8.83 -9.12
N LEU A 55 -2.75 -7.69 -8.64
CA LEU A 55 -1.59 -7.60 -7.76
C LEU A 55 -1.83 -8.39 -6.48
N ILE A 56 -2.98 -8.16 -5.83
CA ILE A 56 -3.40 -8.88 -4.64
C ILE A 56 -3.36 -10.39 -4.89
N LYS A 57 -4.02 -10.86 -5.96
CA LYS A 57 -4.07 -12.30 -6.29
C LYS A 57 -2.67 -12.91 -6.43
N ASN A 58 -1.74 -12.20 -7.06
CA ASN A 58 -0.36 -12.68 -7.21
C ASN A 58 0.39 -12.71 -5.86
N VAL A 59 0.22 -11.68 -5.03
CA VAL A 59 0.79 -11.62 -3.67
C VAL A 59 0.22 -12.71 -2.77
N PHE A 60 -1.04 -13.11 -2.93
CA PHE A 60 -1.62 -14.26 -2.21
C PHE A 60 -1.09 -15.60 -2.71
N ASN A 61 -1.06 -15.84 -4.02
CA ASN A 61 -0.78 -17.15 -4.59
C ASN A 61 0.64 -17.64 -4.35
N ASN A 62 1.63 -16.74 -4.41
CA ASN A 62 3.05 -17.10 -4.26
C ASN A 62 3.36 -17.70 -2.86
N PRO A 63 3.14 -16.98 -1.75
CA PRO A 63 3.39 -17.51 -0.40
C PRO A 63 2.49 -18.69 -0.05
N ILE A 64 1.20 -18.72 -0.46
CA ILE A 64 0.34 -19.89 -0.22
C ILE A 64 0.93 -21.14 -0.91
N SER A 65 1.46 -20.99 -2.12
CA SER A 65 2.11 -22.10 -2.84
C SER A 65 3.40 -22.55 -2.14
N SER A 66 4.22 -21.62 -1.63
CA SER A 66 5.37 -21.92 -0.79
C SER A 66 4.98 -22.69 0.48
N LEU A 67 3.93 -22.26 1.18
CA LEU A 67 3.43 -22.89 2.40
C LEU A 67 2.90 -24.30 2.15
N LEU A 68 2.15 -24.50 1.06
CA LEU A 68 1.68 -25.82 0.65
C LEU A 68 2.84 -26.76 0.33
N ASN A 69 3.88 -26.28 -0.36
CA ASN A 69 5.07 -27.07 -0.66
C ASN A 69 5.81 -27.46 0.63
N LEU A 70 6.06 -26.51 1.53
CA LEU A 70 6.74 -26.77 2.80
C LEU A 70 5.94 -27.73 3.70
N SER A 71 4.63 -27.55 3.78
CA SER A 71 3.73 -28.49 4.47
C SER A 71 3.83 -29.90 3.87
N SER A 72 3.85 -30.03 2.54
CA SER A 72 4.03 -31.32 1.86
C SER A 72 5.40 -31.95 2.12
N MET A 73 6.46 -31.14 2.27
CA MET A 73 7.80 -31.61 2.62
C MET A 73 7.89 -32.08 4.07
N MET A 74 7.13 -31.46 4.98
CA MET A 74 7.03 -31.89 6.38
C MET A 74 6.27 -33.21 6.53
N GLN A 75 5.18 -33.41 5.77
CA GLN A 75 4.42 -34.67 5.79
C GLN A 75 5.23 -35.88 5.30
N LYS A 76 6.29 -35.66 4.51
CA LYS A 76 7.14 -36.72 3.96
C LYS A 76 8.33 -37.10 4.83
N ASN A 77 8.62 -36.36 5.92
CA ASN A 77 9.79 -36.58 6.77
C ASN A 77 9.39 -36.68 8.25
N GLU A 78 9.44 -37.89 8.82
CA GLU A 78 9.32 -38.10 10.27
C GLU A 78 10.61 -37.67 11.00
N ASP A 79 10.44 -36.85 12.03
CA ASP A 79 11.40 -36.40 13.06
C ASP A 79 12.90 -36.51 12.74
N SER A 80 13.37 -35.57 11.92
CA SER A 80 14.78 -35.30 11.65
C SER A 80 15.13 -33.87 12.08
N PRO A 81 16.39 -33.55 12.40
CA PRO A 81 16.86 -32.16 12.52
C PRO A 81 16.54 -31.29 11.29
N LYS A 82 16.28 -31.90 10.12
CA LYS A 82 15.77 -31.22 8.93
C LYS A 82 14.35 -30.68 9.11
N THR A 83 13.52 -31.35 9.90
CA THR A 83 12.12 -30.98 10.16
C THR A 83 12.03 -29.66 10.96
N GLU A 84 12.96 -29.40 11.88
CA GLU A 84 13.02 -28.11 12.59
C GLU A 84 13.38 -26.94 11.68
N LYS A 85 14.33 -27.13 10.76
CA LYS A 85 14.66 -26.12 9.74
C LYS A 85 13.48 -25.84 8.81
N ILE A 86 12.74 -26.87 8.40
CA ILE A 86 11.54 -26.70 7.56
C ILE A 86 10.43 -25.98 8.34
N LYS A 87 10.24 -26.28 9.64
CA LYS A 87 9.31 -25.55 10.52
C LYS A 87 9.66 -24.07 10.63
N SER A 88 10.93 -23.75 10.85
CA SER A 88 11.42 -22.37 10.92
C SER A 88 11.21 -21.61 9.61
N PHE A 89 11.49 -22.26 8.47
CA PHE A 89 11.26 -21.67 7.16
C PHE A 89 9.77 -21.45 6.85
N LEU A 90 8.91 -22.42 7.20
CA LEU A 90 7.45 -22.29 7.08
C LEU A 90 6.91 -21.15 7.96
N ASN A 91 7.41 -21.01 9.18
CA ASN A 91 7.04 -19.90 10.06
C ASN A 91 7.47 -18.54 9.46
N THR A 92 8.67 -18.46 8.89
CA THR A 92 9.16 -17.25 8.21
C THR A 92 8.27 -16.88 7.02
N GLU A 93 7.89 -17.86 6.20
CA GLU A 93 7.02 -17.63 5.04
C GLU A 93 5.59 -17.22 5.45
N LEU A 94 5.06 -17.77 6.56
CA LEU A 94 3.79 -17.34 7.15
C LEU A 94 3.85 -15.90 7.64
N LEU A 95 4.93 -15.53 8.34
CA LEU A 95 5.13 -14.16 8.81
C LEU A 95 5.24 -13.19 7.63
N LYS A 96 5.95 -13.56 6.57
CA LYS A 96 6.07 -12.77 5.34
C LYS A 96 4.71 -12.59 4.66
N LEU A 97 3.92 -13.66 4.53
CA LEU A 97 2.56 -13.57 3.98
C LEU A 97 1.69 -12.64 4.83
N ASN A 98 1.66 -12.86 6.15
CA ASN A 98 0.85 -12.06 7.05
C ASN A 98 1.22 -10.57 6.96
N PHE A 99 2.51 -10.27 6.83
CA PHE A 99 3.01 -8.93 6.64
C PHE A 99 2.53 -8.31 5.31
N GLN A 100 2.65 -9.03 4.20
CA GLN A 100 2.17 -8.58 2.89
C GLN A 100 0.66 -8.31 2.88
N LEU A 101 -0.12 -9.20 3.51
CA LEU A 101 -1.57 -9.02 3.64
C LEU A 101 -1.93 -7.79 4.47
N THR A 102 -1.24 -7.61 5.61
CA THR A 102 -1.44 -6.44 6.47
C THR A 102 -1.19 -5.15 5.68
N ASN A 103 -0.13 -5.09 4.87
CA ASN A 103 0.15 -3.92 4.03
C ASN A 103 -0.95 -3.65 3.00
N ILE A 104 -1.50 -4.68 2.35
CA ILE A 104 -2.60 -4.54 1.39
C ILE A 104 -3.85 -3.99 2.09
N PHE A 105 -4.21 -4.56 3.24
CA PHE A 105 -5.39 -4.10 3.99
C PHE A 105 -5.19 -2.68 4.50
N THR A 106 -4.01 -2.34 5.03
CA THR A 106 -3.70 -0.98 5.45
C THR A 106 -3.79 -0.01 4.26
N ALA A 107 -3.28 -0.37 3.08
CA ALA A 107 -3.41 0.49 1.89
C ALA A 107 -4.88 0.71 1.49
N ALA A 108 -5.70 -0.35 1.51
CA ALA A 108 -7.13 -0.24 1.23
C ALA A 108 -7.86 0.64 2.27
N GLU A 109 -7.51 0.53 3.56
CA GLU A 109 -8.04 1.39 4.62
C GLU A 109 -7.61 2.85 4.45
N ILE A 110 -6.37 3.12 3.98
CA ILE A 110 -5.89 4.49 3.65
C ILE A 110 -6.78 5.08 2.54
N GLU A 111 -6.97 4.33 1.45
CA GLU A 111 -7.75 4.79 0.29
C GLU A 111 -9.23 5.01 0.62
N ALA A 112 -9.80 4.18 1.49
CA ALA A 112 -11.18 4.32 1.96
C ALA A 112 -11.36 5.46 2.98
N GLY A 113 -10.27 6.03 3.52
CA GLY A 113 -10.32 7.05 4.57
C GLY A 113 -10.76 6.50 5.95
N GLU A 114 -10.70 5.19 6.15
CA GLU A 114 -11.23 4.51 7.35
C GLU A 114 -10.18 4.36 8.48
N ILE A 115 -9.06 5.07 8.40
CA ILE A 115 -7.95 4.91 9.34
C ILE A 115 -8.24 5.60 10.68
N GLY A 116 -8.58 4.79 11.68
CA GLY A 116 -8.46 5.16 13.08
C GLY A 116 -6.99 5.23 13.53
N SER A 117 -6.69 6.00 14.56
CA SER A 117 -5.40 5.95 15.26
C SER A 117 -5.63 5.58 16.72
N TYR A 118 -4.92 4.57 17.21
CA TYR A 118 -4.99 4.16 18.60
C TYR A 118 -3.66 4.46 19.28
N PHE A 119 -3.62 5.53 20.06
CA PHE A 119 -2.41 5.98 20.73
C PHE A 119 -2.19 5.25 22.06
N SER A 120 -0.98 4.75 22.26
CA SER A 120 -0.49 4.13 23.48
C SER A 120 0.96 4.53 23.74
N GLU A 121 1.46 4.27 24.94
CA GLU A 121 2.90 4.33 25.21
C GLU A 121 3.62 3.23 24.42
N VAL A 122 4.68 3.61 23.71
CA VAL A 122 5.48 2.74 22.86
C VAL A 122 6.94 2.82 23.29
N ASP A 123 7.48 1.66 23.66
CA ASP A 123 8.92 1.46 23.75
C ASP A 123 9.43 1.13 22.35
N VAL A 124 10.10 2.10 21.73
CA VAL A 124 10.57 2.00 20.34
C VAL A 124 11.71 0.98 20.21
N GLN A 125 12.56 0.83 21.22
CA GLN A 125 13.63 -0.17 21.21
C GLN A 125 13.02 -1.57 21.21
N LYS A 126 12.09 -1.83 22.13
CA LYS A 126 11.41 -3.12 22.21
C LYS A 126 10.65 -3.43 20.92
N LEU A 127 9.91 -2.45 20.39
CA LEU A 127 9.18 -2.61 19.13
C LEU A 127 10.12 -2.92 17.97
N PHE A 128 11.28 -2.25 17.91
CA PHE A 128 12.27 -2.48 16.88
C PHE A 128 12.88 -3.89 16.97
N ASP A 129 13.19 -4.37 18.18
CA ASP A 129 13.72 -5.72 18.40
C ASP A 129 12.70 -6.80 18.02
N GLU A 130 11.41 -6.58 18.33
CA GLU A 130 10.31 -7.44 17.90
C GLU A 130 10.26 -7.51 16.36
N VAL A 131 10.34 -6.37 15.67
CA VAL A 131 10.35 -6.33 14.20
C VAL A 131 11.59 -7.02 13.62
N LEU A 132 12.79 -6.77 14.17
CA LEU A 132 14.01 -7.43 13.71
C LEU A 132 13.94 -8.95 13.82
N SER A 133 13.30 -9.47 14.86
CA SER A 133 13.14 -10.92 15.07
C SER A 133 12.43 -11.61 13.90
N LEU A 134 11.52 -10.90 13.21
CA LEU A 134 10.80 -11.40 12.04
C LEU A 134 11.71 -11.64 10.84
N PHE A 135 12.86 -10.96 10.77
CA PHE A 135 13.78 -10.99 9.62
C PHE A 135 15.10 -11.69 9.93
N VAL A 136 15.26 -12.31 11.11
CA VAL A 136 16.49 -13.02 11.52
C VAL A 136 16.95 -14.01 10.46
N TYR A 137 16.05 -14.83 9.92
CA TYR A 137 16.40 -15.79 8.87
C TYR A 137 17.01 -15.12 7.64
N LEU A 138 16.39 -14.04 7.15
CA LEU A 138 16.87 -13.32 5.96
C LEU A 138 18.20 -12.60 6.23
N ILE A 139 18.35 -12.05 7.43
CA ILE A 139 19.60 -11.45 7.91
C ILE A 139 20.72 -12.49 7.92
N GLU A 140 20.48 -13.69 8.45
CA GLU A 140 21.45 -14.78 8.49
C GLU A 140 21.76 -15.32 7.09
N GLU A 141 20.75 -15.57 6.26
CA GLU A 141 20.87 -16.08 4.89
C GLU A 141 21.79 -15.18 4.05
N LYS A 142 21.55 -13.87 4.12
CA LYS A 142 22.35 -12.85 3.43
C LYS A 142 23.58 -12.40 4.20
N SER A 143 23.82 -12.95 5.39
CA SER A 143 24.95 -12.57 6.26
C SER A 143 25.02 -11.07 6.51
N LEU A 144 23.86 -10.43 6.69
CA LEU A 144 23.75 -8.98 6.91
C LEU A 144 24.18 -8.62 8.33
N VAL A 145 24.74 -7.42 8.47
CA VAL A 145 25.11 -6.87 9.79
C VAL A 145 24.14 -5.76 10.12
N VAL A 146 23.30 -5.94 11.14
CA VAL A 146 22.38 -4.90 11.60
C VAL A 146 22.99 -4.17 12.78
N GLU A 147 23.16 -2.85 12.66
CA GLU A 147 23.57 -1.98 13.76
C GLU A 147 22.48 -0.96 14.05
N SER A 148 21.92 -1.02 15.26
CA SER A 148 20.90 -0.08 15.75
C SER A 148 21.50 0.91 16.75
N HIS A 149 21.14 2.17 16.55
CA HIS A 149 21.45 3.29 17.45
C HIS A 149 20.12 3.97 17.78
N ILE A 150 19.47 3.50 18.83
CA ILE A 150 18.18 4.02 19.31
C ILE A 150 18.48 4.77 20.61
N ASP A 151 18.67 6.09 20.52
CA ASP A 151 18.93 6.94 21.69
C ASP A 151 17.61 7.52 22.21
N LEU A 152 16.78 6.65 22.76
CA LEU A 152 15.51 7.02 23.38
C LEU A 152 15.52 6.60 24.84
N LYS A 153 15.53 7.59 25.73
CA LYS A 153 15.49 7.37 27.18
C LYS A 153 14.06 7.15 27.71
N GLU A 154 13.05 7.47 26.93
CA GLU A 154 11.64 7.48 27.33
C GLU A 154 10.77 6.80 26.26
N THR A 155 9.60 6.30 26.68
CA THR A 155 8.54 5.83 25.79
C THR A 155 7.91 7.02 25.05
N ILE A 156 7.37 6.77 23.86
CA ILE A 156 6.64 7.77 23.08
C ILE A 156 5.15 7.47 23.05
N ILE A 157 4.31 8.49 22.91
CA ILE A 157 2.88 8.30 22.65
C ILE A 157 2.66 8.19 21.15
N SER A 158 2.32 6.99 20.67
CA SER A 158 2.08 6.72 19.25
C SER A 158 1.18 5.49 19.06
N ASP A 159 0.83 5.20 17.81
CA ASP A 159 0.12 3.97 17.47
C ASP A 159 1.12 2.83 17.25
N THR A 160 1.19 1.91 18.22
CA THR A 160 2.12 0.78 18.19
C THR A 160 1.96 -0.07 16.93
N LYS A 161 0.73 -0.29 16.45
CA LYS A 161 0.49 -1.12 15.26
C LYS A 161 0.99 -0.44 14.00
N LYS A 162 0.76 0.87 13.88
CA LYS A 162 1.26 1.65 12.74
C LYS A 162 2.78 1.74 12.75
N LEU A 163 3.39 1.99 13.91
CA LEU A 163 4.85 1.99 14.03
C LEU A 163 5.43 0.61 13.71
N HIS A 164 4.82 -0.48 14.20
CA HIS A 164 5.21 -1.85 13.84
C HIS A 164 5.20 -2.05 12.32
N CYS A 165 4.11 -1.62 11.66
CA CYS A 165 3.95 -1.70 10.22
C CYS A 165 5.02 -0.89 9.47
N ILE A 166 5.27 0.36 9.89
CA ILE A 166 6.30 1.23 9.30
C ILE A 166 7.69 0.59 9.43
N PHE A 167 8.08 0.15 10.64
CA PHE A 167 9.37 -0.51 10.85
C PHE A 167 9.48 -1.79 10.02
N SER A 168 8.44 -2.62 10.02
CA SER A 168 8.44 -3.87 9.27
C SER A 168 8.61 -3.64 7.76
N ASN A 169 7.96 -2.61 7.20
CA ASN A 169 8.11 -2.24 5.79
C ASN A 169 9.52 -1.80 5.44
N ILE A 170 10.08 -0.87 6.22
CA ILE A 170 11.38 -0.31 5.89
C ILE A 170 12.49 -1.34 6.14
N ILE A 171 12.39 -2.15 7.20
CA ILE A 171 13.37 -3.20 7.51
C ILE A 171 13.28 -4.36 6.51
N SER A 172 12.07 -4.78 6.12
CA SER A 172 11.90 -5.77 5.05
C SER A 172 12.63 -5.32 3.79
N ASN A 173 12.39 -4.08 3.35
CA ASN A 173 13.05 -3.51 2.18
C ASN A 173 14.58 -3.45 2.36
N ALA A 174 15.05 -3.00 3.52
CA ALA A 174 16.48 -2.94 3.80
C ALA A 174 17.13 -4.34 3.69
N CYS A 175 16.50 -5.39 4.22
CA CYS A 175 17.00 -6.76 4.12
C CYS A 175 16.90 -7.34 2.70
N GLU A 176 15.78 -7.11 2.00
CA GLU A 176 15.54 -7.63 0.65
C GLU A 176 16.44 -6.99 -0.40
N TYR A 177 16.75 -5.70 -0.29
CA TYR A 177 17.57 -4.98 -1.28
C TYR A 177 19.03 -4.79 -0.86
N SER A 178 19.44 -5.21 0.34
CA SER A 178 20.85 -5.21 0.71
C SER A 178 21.64 -6.28 -0.05
N PHE A 179 22.85 -5.91 -0.47
CA PHE A 179 23.85 -6.88 -0.92
C PHE A 179 24.30 -7.79 0.24
N ARG A 180 24.68 -9.02 -0.11
CA ARG A 180 25.15 -10.02 0.85
C ARG A 180 26.38 -9.51 1.63
N GLY A 181 26.43 -9.78 2.93
CA GLY A 181 27.55 -9.37 3.78
C GLY A 181 27.60 -7.89 4.12
N LYS A 182 26.60 -7.09 3.72
CA LYS A 182 26.57 -5.64 3.97
C LYS A 182 25.83 -5.28 5.24
N LYS A 183 26.07 -4.03 5.64
CA LYS A 183 25.55 -3.44 6.86
C LYS A 183 24.24 -2.71 6.60
N ILE A 184 23.29 -2.88 7.51
CA ILE A 184 22.09 -2.07 7.67
C ILE A 184 22.28 -1.26 8.95
N THR A 185 22.17 0.06 8.84
CA THR A 185 22.27 0.98 9.99
C THR A 185 20.90 1.55 10.29
N VAL A 186 20.47 1.42 11.53
CA VAL A 186 19.23 2.03 12.03
C VAL A 186 19.59 3.10 13.04
N LYS A 187 19.07 4.30 12.84
CA LYS A 187 19.19 5.41 13.77
C LYS A 187 17.80 5.92 14.12
N VAL A 188 17.55 6.04 15.41
CA VAL A 188 16.31 6.61 15.92
C VAL A 188 16.67 7.66 16.96
N ASP A 189 16.17 8.87 16.76
CA ASP A 189 16.46 10.03 17.60
C ASP A 189 15.24 10.97 17.66
N ILE A 190 15.16 11.79 18.70
CA ILE A 190 14.16 12.85 18.84
C ILE A 190 14.78 14.18 18.39
N GLN A 191 14.26 14.74 17.31
CA GLN A 191 14.64 16.06 16.83
C GLN A 191 13.49 17.04 17.11
N GLY A 192 13.60 17.75 18.23
CA GLY A 192 12.56 18.67 18.71
C GLY A 192 11.32 17.92 19.18
N LYS A 193 10.22 17.99 18.42
CA LYS A 193 8.95 17.29 18.70
C LYS A 193 8.74 16.04 17.85
N ASN A 194 9.68 15.74 16.96
CA ASN A 194 9.53 14.67 15.98
C ASN A 194 10.44 13.50 16.33
N LEU A 195 9.90 12.29 16.25
CA LEU A 195 10.69 11.08 16.17
C LEU A 195 11.25 10.96 14.74
N VAL A 196 12.56 10.93 14.61
CA VAL A 196 13.24 10.75 13.32
C VAL A 196 13.83 9.35 13.29
N ILE A 197 13.35 8.56 12.31
CA ILE A 197 13.82 7.21 12.05
C ILE A 197 14.57 7.23 10.72
N ALA A 198 15.83 6.80 10.74
CA ALA A 198 16.65 6.66 9.56
C ALA A 198 17.17 5.22 9.46
N ILE A 199 16.82 4.54 8.37
CA ILE A 199 17.31 3.20 8.05
C ILE A 199 18.13 3.32 6.77
N THR A 200 19.39 2.86 6.83
CA THR A 200 20.34 2.95 5.73
C THR A 200 20.86 1.57 5.41
N ASN A 201 20.78 1.17 4.14
CA ASN A 201 21.28 -0.09 3.63
C ASN A 201 22.25 0.14 2.46
N ILE A 202 23.00 -0.90 2.10
CA ILE A 202 23.89 -0.88 0.91
C ILE A 202 23.33 -1.87 -0.10
N GLY A 203 22.81 -1.34 -1.20
CA GLY A 203 22.20 -2.10 -2.29
C GLY A 203 22.16 -1.28 -3.57
N ASP A 204 21.28 -1.69 -4.49
CA ASP A 204 21.04 -0.95 -5.72
C ASP A 204 20.44 0.44 -5.44
N VAL A 205 20.87 1.42 -6.23
CA VAL A 205 20.42 2.80 -6.07
C VAL A 205 19.06 2.97 -6.72
N ILE A 206 18.09 3.50 -5.96
CA ILE A 206 16.81 3.95 -6.50
C ILE A 206 17.05 5.27 -7.24
N LEU A 207 16.92 5.26 -8.55
CA LEU A 207 17.02 6.47 -9.37
C LEU A 207 15.84 7.41 -9.04
N LYS A 208 16.12 8.71 -8.96
CA LYS A 208 15.04 9.71 -8.94
C LYS A 208 14.42 9.78 -10.33
N GLU A 209 13.11 9.54 -10.39
CA GLU A 209 12.26 9.90 -11.54
C GLU A 209 12.19 11.43 -11.71
#